data_AF-A0A1A9APU0-F1
#
_entry.id   AF-A0A1A9APU0-F1
#
_cell.length_a   1.000
_cell.length_b   1.000
_cell.length_c   1.000
_cell.angle_alpha   90.00
_cell.angle_beta   90.00
_cell.angle_gamma   90.00
#
_symmetry.space_group_name_H-M   'P 1'
#
loop_
_entity.id
_entity.type
_entity.pdbx_description
1 polymer ?
#
loop_
_entity_poly.entity_id
_entity_poly.type
_entity_poly.pdbx_seq_one_letter_code
_entity_poly.pdbx_strand_id
1 'polypeptide(L)'
;MDDDYDNISGLTSIRCYNQLDEDSFSSGNYQECSQFNNDSDGYSEPCLLCLSLTGNLKNYKKLDYFEELNSHKCNYLNLWAYYRLSKLQGEEYQKMRKFIIDHWYNYKDYGICNSTDFVLYLTSDAAYKKAKRLYDYIYKIAVKHFP
;
A
#
# COMPACT_ATOMS: atom_id res chain seq x y z
N MET A 1 -9.68 15.32 21.81
CA MET A 1 -10.72 15.10 20.79
C MET A 1 -10.50 13.70 20.29
N ASP A 2 -11.49 12.82 20.47
CA ASP A 2 -11.32 11.36 20.34
C ASP A 2 -10.74 10.93 19.00
N ASP A 3 -9.69 10.11 19.08
CA ASP A 3 -8.93 9.49 17.99
C ASP A 3 -9.67 8.29 17.35
N ASP A 4 -10.99 8.26 17.42
CA ASP A 4 -11.80 7.11 17.02
C ASP A 4 -12.11 7.06 15.51
N TYR A 5 -11.65 8.06 14.75
CA TYR A 5 -11.77 8.06 13.27
C TYR A 5 -10.91 6.96 12.64
N ASP A 6 -9.77 6.63 13.25
CA ASP A 6 -8.79 5.67 12.70
C ASP A 6 -9.18 4.20 12.99
N ASN A 7 -10.19 3.97 13.83
CA ASN A 7 -10.58 2.63 14.32
C ASN A 7 -11.87 2.08 13.68
N ILE A 8 -12.46 2.79 12.72
CA ILE A 8 -13.64 2.32 12.01
C ILE A 8 -13.22 1.24 11.00
N SER A 9 -13.40 -0.03 11.37
CA SER A 9 -13.16 -1.22 10.51
C SER A 9 -14.02 -1.25 9.22
N GLY A 10 -14.86 -0.22 9.00
CA GLY A 10 -15.65 0.00 7.79
C GLY A 10 -15.16 1.13 6.86
N LEU A 11 -13.96 1.68 7.06
CA LEU A 11 -13.42 2.72 6.16
C LEU A 11 -13.18 2.13 4.77
N THR A 12 -13.72 2.81 3.77
CA THR A 12 -13.75 2.32 2.39
C THR A 12 -12.35 2.18 1.77
N SER A 13 -11.33 2.88 2.29
CA SER A 13 -9.93 2.70 1.91
C SER A 13 -9.36 1.31 2.20
N ILE A 14 -9.82 0.67 3.29
CA ILE A 14 -9.32 -0.67 3.68
C ILE A 14 -9.72 -1.69 2.61
N ARG A 15 -10.91 -1.53 2.01
CA ARG A 15 -11.34 -2.38 0.88
C ARG A 15 -10.40 -2.23 -0.31
N CYS A 16 -9.99 -1.02 -0.65
CA CYS A 16 -9.01 -0.79 -1.73
C CYS A 16 -7.64 -1.39 -1.41
N TYR A 17 -7.22 -1.31 -0.15
CA TYR A 17 -5.96 -1.92 0.28
C TYR A 17 -6.00 -3.44 0.16
N ASN A 18 -7.11 -4.07 0.52
CA ASN A 18 -7.27 -5.51 0.34
C ASN A 18 -7.30 -5.88 -1.14
N GLN A 19 -7.98 -5.10 -1.98
CA GLN A 19 -7.97 -5.31 -3.43
C GLN A 19 -6.55 -5.20 -4.01
N LEU A 20 -5.74 -4.27 -3.49
CA LEU A 20 -4.33 -4.15 -3.88
C LEU A 20 -3.49 -5.36 -3.51
N ASP A 21 -3.86 -6.07 -2.45
CA ASP A 21 -3.19 -7.31 -2.11
C ASP A 21 -3.67 -8.43 -3.03
N GLU A 22 -4.99 -8.60 -3.19
CA GLU A 22 -5.59 -9.69 -3.96
C GLU A 22 -5.24 -9.65 -5.46
N ASP A 23 -5.43 -8.50 -6.12
CA ASP A 23 -5.29 -8.37 -7.57
C ASP A 23 -3.84 -8.56 -8.03
N SER A 24 -2.90 -8.18 -7.18
CA SER A 24 -1.46 -8.14 -7.51
C SER A 24 -0.68 -9.32 -6.96
N PHE A 25 -1.21 -10.06 -5.99
CA PHE A 25 -0.53 -11.19 -5.37
C PHE A 25 0.02 -12.20 -6.39
N SER A 26 -0.83 -12.61 -7.34
CA SER A 26 -0.47 -13.59 -8.38
C SER A 26 0.60 -13.11 -9.36
N SER A 27 0.79 -11.78 -9.45
CA SER A 27 1.78 -11.15 -10.33
C SER A 27 3.09 -10.82 -9.63
N GLY A 28 3.18 -11.05 -8.32
CA GLY A 28 4.34 -10.78 -7.47
C GLY A 28 5.56 -11.62 -7.83
N ASN A 29 6.74 -11.14 -7.44
CA ASN A 29 8.01 -11.83 -7.67
C ASN A 29 8.26 -12.88 -6.58
N TYR A 30 7.73 -14.09 -6.77
CA TYR A 30 7.88 -15.17 -5.79
C TYR A 30 9.35 -15.50 -5.47
N GLN A 31 10.22 -15.54 -6.49
CA GLN A 31 11.63 -15.87 -6.29
C GLN A 31 12.29 -14.90 -5.31
N GLU A 32 12.05 -13.61 -5.49
CA GLU A 32 12.59 -12.56 -4.63
C GLU A 32 11.90 -12.51 -3.27
N CYS A 33 10.58 -12.69 -3.22
CA CYS A 33 9.82 -12.61 -1.99
C CYS A 33 9.98 -13.83 -1.07
N SER A 34 10.45 -14.96 -1.60
CA SER A 34 10.72 -16.16 -0.82
C SER A 34 11.72 -15.94 0.33
N GLN A 35 12.61 -14.94 0.22
CA GLN A 35 13.55 -14.55 1.28
C GLN A 35 12.86 -14.07 2.57
N PHE A 36 11.59 -13.70 2.48
CA PHE A 36 10.78 -13.24 3.61
C PHE A 36 9.90 -14.34 4.21
N ASN A 37 9.84 -15.53 3.60
CA ASN A 37 9.14 -16.65 4.22
C ASN A 37 9.84 -17.05 5.52
N ASN A 38 9.02 -17.47 6.48
CA ASN A 38 9.49 -18.18 7.65
C ASN A 38 9.35 -19.69 7.41
N ASP A 39 9.94 -20.52 8.28
CA ASP A 39 9.88 -21.99 8.18
C ASP A 39 8.48 -22.58 8.47
N SER A 40 7.42 -21.78 8.37
CA SER A 40 6.05 -22.21 8.60
C SER A 40 5.34 -22.60 7.31
N ASP A 41 4.30 -23.44 7.41
CA ASP A 41 3.45 -23.80 6.28
C ASP A 41 2.59 -22.60 5.87
N GLY A 42 3.11 -21.76 4.99
CA GLY A 42 2.39 -20.62 4.43
C GLY A 42 3.28 -19.42 4.11
N TYR A 43 2.67 -18.38 3.56
CA TYR A 43 3.35 -17.10 3.38
C TYR A 43 3.31 -16.31 4.67
N SER A 44 4.49 -15.83 5.11
CA SER A 44 4.59 -14.88 6.19
C SER A 44 3.98 -13.52 5.79
N GLU A 45 3.58 -12.69 6.77
CA GLU A 45 3.10 -11.34 6.48
C GLU A 45 4.10 -10.49 5.67
N PRO A 46 5.41 -10.50 5.97
CA PRO A 46 6.41 -9.85 5.11
C PRO A 46 6.45 -10.40 3.68
N CYS A 47 6.29 -11.72 3.50
CA CYS A 47 6.27 -12.31 2.16
C CYS A 47 5.03 -11.88 1.37
N LEU A 48 3.85 -11.90 2.02
CA LEU A 48 2.61 -11.40 1.42
C LEU A 48 2.76 -9.95 0.95
N LEU A 49 3.30 -9.06 1.81
CA LEU A 49 3.54 -7.67 1.46
C LEU A 49 4.54 -7.52 0.29
N CYS A 50 5.61 -8.31 0.26
CA CYS A 50 6.54 -8.33 -0.85
C CYS A 50 5.86 -8.71 -2.18
N LEU A 51 5.04 -9.77 -2.16
CA LEU A 51 4.32 -10.25 -3.34
C LEU A 51 3.33 -9.19 -3.85
N SER A 52 2.54 -8.61 -2.96
CA SER A 52 1.62 -7.52 -3.30
C SER A 52 2.38 -6.31 -3.86
N LEU A 53 3.51 -5.89 -3.25
CA LEU A 53 4.27 -4.72 -3.70
C LEU A 53 4.81 -4.91 -5.11
N THR A 54 5.51 -6.02 -5.33
CA THR A 54 6.15 -6.31 -6.61
C THR A 54 5.10 -6.49 -7.72
N GLY A 55 3.96 -7.11 -7.40
CA GLY A 55 2.82 -7.22 -8.32
C GLY A 55 2.19 -5.86 -8.65
N ASN A 56 1.97 -5.01 -7.63
CA ASN A 56 1.39 -3.68 -7.81
C ASN A 56 2.28 -2.77 -8.66
N LEU A 57 3.59 -2.75 -8.40
CA LEU A 57 4.53 -1.97 -9.21
C LEU A 57 4.58 -2.51 -10.65
N LYS A 58 4.63 -3.84 -10.84
CA LYS A 58 4.64 -4.46 -12.17
C LYS A 58 3.40 -4.10 -12.99
N ASN A 59 2.24 -4.08 -12.35
CA ASN A 59 0.94 -3.84 -12.98
C ASN A 59 0.41 -2.41 -12.81
N TYR A 60 1.21 -1.47 -12.31
CA TYR A 60 0.75 -0.12 -11.94
C TYR A 60 -0.11 0.58 -13.02
N LYS A 61 0.29 0.51 -14.30
CA LYS A 61 -0.46 1.12 -15.41
C LYS A 61 -1.85 0.51 -15.63
N LYS A 62 -2.04 -0.74 -15.20
CA LYS A 62 -3.28 -1.52 -15.30
C LYS A 62 -4.07 -1.52 -14.00
N LEU A 63 -3.52 -1.02 -12.90
CA LEU A 63 -4.30 -0.82 -11.67
C LEU A 63 -5.42 0.15 -12.01
N ASP A 64 -6.66 -0.29 -11.95
CA ASP A 64 -7.81 0.54 -12.24
C ASP A 64 -8.63 0.64 -10.96
N TYR A 65 -8.66 1.84 -10.39
CA TYR A 65 -9.49 2.14 -9.23
C TYR A 65 -10.50 3.16 -9.72
N PHE A 66 -11.80 2.93 -9.51
CA PHE A 66 -12.91 3.87 -9.75
C PHE A 66 -12.51 5.10 -10.58
N GLU A 67 -12.82 5.12 -11.89
CA GLU A 67 -12.25 6.02 -12.91
C GLU A 67 -11.75 7.41 -12.44
N GLU A 68 -12.47 8.13 -11.56
CA GLU A 68 -12.01 9.43 -11.02
C GLU A 68 -10.73 9.37 -10.15
N LEU A 69 -10.51 8.27 -9.42
CA LEU A 69 -9.38 8.08 -8.52
C LEU A 69 -8.11 7.65 -9.25
N ASN A 70 -8.22 7.39 -10.56
CA ASN A 70 -7.09 6.98 -11.37
C ASN A 70 -5.97 8.03 -11.43
N SER A 71 -6.29 9.32 -11.20
CA SER A 71 -5.31 10.40 -11.07
C SER A 71 -4.51 10.32 -9.76
N HIS A 72 -5.02 9.61 -8.76
CA HIS A 72 -4.47 9.51 -7.40
C HIS A 72 -3.90 8.13 -7.07
N LYS A 73 -3.79 7.21 -8.05
CA LYS A 73 -3.27 5.84 -7.88
C LYS A 73 -2.00 5.78 -7.05
N CYS A 74 -1.04 6.64 -7.39
CA CYS A 74 0.25 6.62 -6.72
C CYS A 74 0.14 6.95 -5.23
N ASN A 75 -0.67 7.95 -4.87
CA ASN A 75 -0.86 8.33 -3.48
C ASN A 75 -1.56 7.21 -2.69
N TYR A 76 -2.56 6.55 -3.30
CA TYR A 76 -3.20 5.37 -2.72
C TYR A 76 -2.20 4.23 -2.51
N LEU A 77 -1.34 3.97 -3.48
CA LEU A 77 -0.32 2.93 -3.38
C LEU A 77 0.70 3.26 -2.29
N ASN A 78 1.12 4.52 -2.15
CA ASN A 78 2.01 4.98 -1.07
C ASN A 78 1.35 4.79 0.32
N LEU A 79 0.06 5.12 0.45
CA LEU A 79 -0.68 4.92 1.69
C LEU A 79 -0.87 3.44 2.04
N TRP A 80 -1.21 2.62 1.05
CA TRP A 80 -1.32 1.16 1.20
C TRP A 80 0.00 0.57 1.70
N ALA A 81 1.12 0.93 1.07
CA ALA A 81 2.44 0.42 1.43
C ALA A 81 2.82 0.80 2.88
N TYR A 82 2.55 2.05 3.29
CA TYR A 82 2.75 2.47 4.67
C TYR A 82 1.84 1.69 5.64
N TYR A 83 0.55 1.58 5.32
CA TYR A 83 -0.42 0.89 6.17
C TYR A 83 -0.07 -0.59 6.40
N ARG A 84 0.37 -1.30 5.35
CA ARG A 84 0.81 -2.70 5.47
C ARG A 84 2.12 -2.81 6.23
N LEU A 85 3.10 -1.96 5.93
CA LEU A 85 4.37 -1.94 6.65
C LEU A 85 4.18 -1.66 8.15
N SER A 86 3.27 -0.77 8.53
CA SER A 86 3.02 -0.43 9.94
C SER A 86 2.44 -1.58 10.77
N LYS A 87 2.06 -2.71 10.15
CA LYS A 87 1.63 -3.92 10.84
C LYS A 87 2.80 -4.82 11.24
N LEU A 88 3.93 -4.69 10.55
CA LEU A 88 5.15 -5.42 10.88
C LEU A 88 5.86 -4.76 12.06
N GLN A 89 6.68 -5.55 12.76
CA GLN A 89 7.46 -5.08 13.91
C GLN A 89 8.92 -5.55 13.85
N GLY A 90 9.77 -4.94 14.66
CA GLY A 90 11.15 -5.36 14.86
C GLY A 90 11.99 -5.40 13.58
N GLU A 91 12.71 -6.51 13.39
CA GLU A 91 13.63 -6.69 12.26
C GLU A 91 12.90 -6.78 10.92
N GLU A 92 11.73 -7.41 10.87
CA GLU A 92 10.92 -7.55 9.67
C GLU A 92 10.47 -6.19 9.14
N TYR A 93 10.04 -5.30 10.05
CA TYR A 93 9.72 -3.92 9.71
C TYR A 93 10.91 -3.22 9.02
N GLN A 94 12.12 -3.31 9.58
CA GLN A 94 13.29 -2.62 9.02
C GLN A 94 13.70 -3.20 7.65
N LYS A 95 13.70 -4.53 7.53
CA LYS A 95 13.99 -5.22 6.27
C LYS A 95 12.98 -4.85 5.19
N MET A 96 11.68 -4.89 5.52
CA MET A 96 10.62 -4.59 4.58
C MET A 96 10.58 -3.11 4.19
N ARG A 97 10.82 -2.20 5.15
CA ARG A 97 10.97 -0.77 4.87
C ARG A 97 12.04 -0.52 3.82
N LYS A 98 13.23 -1.11 4.00
CA LYS A 98 14.32 -1.00 3.03
C LYS A 98 13.92 -1.58 1.68
N PHE A 99 13.35 -2.78 1.68
CA PHE A 99 12.89 -3.46 0.49
C PHE A 99 11.92 -2.60 -0.34
N ILE A 100 10.91 -1.99 0.31
CA ILE A 100 9.93 -1.13 -0.34
C ILE A 100 10.61 0.06 -1.02
N ILE A 101 11.52 0.76 -0.32
CA ILE A 101 12.20 1.94 -0.86
C ILE A 101 13.06 1.56 -2.08
N ASP A 102 13.86 0.50 -1.96
CA ASP A 102 14.77 0.05 -3.01
C ASP A 102 13.98 -0.38 -4.27
N HIS A 103 12.88 -1.11 -4.09
CA HIS A 103 12.02 -1.55 -5.20
C HIS A 103 11.31 -0.41 -5.90
N TRP A 104 10.84 0.57 -5.13
CA TRP A 104 10.21 1.74 -5.70
C TRP A 104 11.21 2.56 -6.51
N TYR A 105 12.42 2.78 -5.99
CA TYR A 105 13.45 3.55 -6.70
C TYR A 105 13.86 2.90 -8.02
N ASN A 106 13.91 1.56 -8.05
CA ASN A 106 14.23 0.79 -9.25
C ASN A 106 13.03 0.53 -10.17
N TYR A 107 11.84 1.05 -9.81
CA TYR A 107 10.64 0.87 -10.59
C TYR A 107 10.72 1.65 -11.91
N LYS A 108 10.44 0.97 -13.03
CA LYS A 108 10.53 1.55 -14.40
C LYS A 108 9.73 2.86 -14.60
N ASP A 109 8.63 3.03 -13.87
CA ASP A 109 7.79 4.23 -13.96
C ASP A 109 7.92 5.09 -12.69
N TYR A 110 9.08 5.09 -12.02
CA TYR A 110 9.35 5.90 -10.83
C TYR A 110 9.04 7.39 -11.03
N GLY A 111 9.32 7.94 -12.23
CA GLY A 111 8.97 9.32 -12.56
C GLY A 111 7.47 9.61 -12.59
N ILE A 112 6.62 8.57 -12.73
CA ILE A 112 5.16 8.65 -12.71
C ILE A 112 4.63 8.39 -11.30
N CYS A 113 5.18 7.38 -10.63
CA CYS A 113 4.85 7.07 -9.24
C CYS A 113 6.09 6.80 -8.42
N ASN A 114 6.48 7.78 -7.60
CA ASN A 114 7.62 7.68 -6.69
C ASN A 114 7.16 7.42 -5.24
N SER A 115 8.14 7.11 -4.39
CA SER A 115 7.96 6.80 -2.97
C SER A 115 8.10 8.01 -2.03
N THR A 116 8.06 9.25 -2.55
CA THR A 116 8.27 10.45 -1.73
C THR A 116 7.23 10.56 -0.62
N ASP A 117 5.96 10.35 -0.93
CA ASP A 117 4.86 10.36 0.04
C ASP A 117 5.03 9.25 1.08
N PHE A 118 5.38 8.03 0.64
CA PHE A 118 5.69 6.93 1.55
C PHE A 118 6.83 7.29 2.53
N VAL A 119 7.93 7.87 2.03
CA VAL A 119 9.05 8.32 2.88
C VAL A 119 8.62 9.42 3.84
N LEU A 120 7.77 10.36 3.40
CA LEU A 120 7.18 11.37 4.27
C LEU A 120 6.37 10.71 5.40
N TYR A 121 5.53 9.74 5.09
CA TYR A 121 4.70 9.02 6.07
C TYR A 121 5.54 8.27 7.11
N LEU A 122 6.69 7.71 6.71
CA LEU A 122 7.65 7.08 7.65
C LEU A 122 8.22 8.04 8.70
N THR A 123 8.23 9.34 8.41
CA THR A 123 8.81 10.37 9.30
C THR A 123 7.76 11.24 10.00
N SER A 124 6.49 11.13 9.58
CA SER A 124 5.43 12.00 10.07
C SER A 124 4.07 11.30 10.08
N ASP A 125 3.70 10.80 11.26
CA ASP A 125 2.36 10.23 11.52
C ASP A 125 1.25 11.26 11.23
N ALA A 126 1.49 12.54 11.52
CA ALA A 126 0.55 13.61 11.20
C ALA A 126 0.33 13.77 9.68
N ALA A 127 1.39 13.66 8.87
CA ALA A 127 1.26 13.70 7.41
C ALA A 127 0.47 12.50 6.89
N TYR A 128 0.77 11.30 7.41
CA TYR A 128 0.04 10.07 7.08
C TYR A 128 -1.45 10.20 7.43
N LYS A 129 -1.79 10.56 8.67
CA LYS A 129 -3.19 10.71 9.12
C LYS A 129 -3.95 11.74 8.30
N LYS A 130 -3.31 12.87 7.97
CA LYS A 130 -3.92 13.90 7.11
C LYS A 130 -4.21 13.38 5.71
N ALA A 131 -3.24 12.72 5.08
CA ALA A 131 -3.40 12.14 3.76
C ALA A 131 -4.50 11.07 3.77
N LYS A 132 -4.45 10.13 4.71
CA LYS A 132 -5.45 9.08 4.87
C LYS A 132 -6.87 9.64 4.98
N ARG A 133 -7.11 10.62 5.87
CA ARG A 133 -8.44 11.24 6.04
C ARG A 133 -8.94 11.92 4.76
N LEU A 134 -8.06 12.59 4.02
CA LEU A 134 -8.41 13.22 2.75
C LEU A 134 -8.87 12.16 1.73
N TYR A 135 -8.11 11.09 1.57
CA TYR A 135 -8.44 10.03 0.62
C TYR A 135 -9.67 9.22 1.02
N ASP A 136 -9.88 8.98 2.31
CA ASP A 136 -11.11 8.36 2.82
C ASP A 136 -12.34 9.23 2.48
N TYR A 137 -12.21 10.55 2.59
CA TYR A 137 -13.27 11.50 2.25
C TYR A 137 -13.57 11.53 0.75
N ILE A 138 -12.53 11.66 -0.09
CA ILE A 138 -12.67 11.66 -1.56
C ILE A 138 -13.32 10.36 -2.02
N TYR A 139 -12.86 9.22 -1.50
CA TYR A 139 -13.40 7.91 -1.85
C TYR A 139 -14.87 7.77 -1.46
N LYS A 140 -15.23 8.21 -0.24
CA LYS A 140 -16.62 8.23 0.21
C LYS A 140 -17.52 9.07 -0.70
N ILE A 141 -17.01 10.17 -1.24
CA ILE A 141 -17.73 10.99 -2.23
C ILE A 141 -17.85 10.23 -3.54
N ALA A 142 -16.75 9.69 -4.09
CA ALA A 142 -16.75 8.96 -5.35
C ALA A 142 -17.77 7.81 -5.32
N VAL A 143 -17.70 6.93 -4.33
CA VAL A 143 -18.64 5.79 -4.21
C VAL A 143 -20.10 6.22 -4.01
N LYS A 144 -20.36 7.39 -3.40
CA LYS A 144 -21.74 7.88 -3.24
C LYS A 144 -22.35 8.47 -4.52
N HIS A 145 -21.53 8.86 -5.48
CA HIS A 145 -22.00 9.50 -6.72
C HIS A 145 -22.11 8.52 -7.89
N PHE A 146 -21.78 7.24 -7.69
CA PHE A 146 -21.96 6.17 -8.67
C PHE A 146 -22.86 5.06 -8.09
N PRO A 147 -24.12 4.91 -8.58
CA PRO A 147 -25.02 3.83 -8.20
C PRO A 147 -24.62 2.47 -8.79
#